data_AF-A0A9Q3PVS0-F1
#
_entry.id   AF-A0A9Q3PVS0-F1
#
_cell.length_a   1.000
_cell.length_b   1.000
_cell.length_c   1.000
_cell.angle_alpha   90.00
_cell.angle_beta   90.00
_cell.angle_gamma   90.00
#
_symmetry.space_group_name_H-M   'P 1'
#
loop_
_entity.id
_entity.type
_entity.pdbx_description
1 polymer ?
#
loop_
_entity_poly.entity_id
_entity_poly.type
_entity_poly.pdbx_seq_one_letter_code
_entity_poly.pdbx_strand_id
1 'polypeptide(L)'
;MGHMSEDQTKERVASTAWWPKREKELSEYINTCGRCQKANRKNWKKYGSLQHIEEPKHPWETINMDWVTGLVPGGKENYNTC
;
A
#
# COMPACT_ATOMS: atom_id res chain seq x y z
N MET A 1 -7.60 7.29 14.67
CA MET A 1 -6.28 7.66 15.22
C MET A 1 -5.27 7.51 14.10
N GLY A 2 -4.68 8.64 13.67
CA GLY A 2 -4.29 8.87 12.28
C GLY A 2 -2.90 8.39 11.85
N HIS A 3 -2.82 8.04 10.56
CA HIS A 3 -1.60 7.83 9.78
C HIS A 3 -0.92 9.19 9.54
N MET A 4 0.00 9.58 10.42
CA MET A 4 0.72 10.86 10.30
C MET A 4 1.84 10.76 9.26
N SER A 5 1.57 11.21 8.04
CA SER A 5 2.59 11.36 7.01
C SER A 5 3.71 12.31 7.46
N GLU A 6 4.88 12.19 6.83
CA GLU A 6 6.03 13.06 7.06
C GLU A 6 5.65 14.55 6.90
N ASP A 7 4.81 14.86 5.90
CA ASP A 7 4.36 16.23 5.61
C ASP A 7 3.52 16.83 6.74
N GLN A 8 2.63 16.04 7.36
CA GLN A 8 1.87 16.50 8.53
C GLN A 8 2.77 16.83 9.72
N THR A 9 3.87 16.09 9.88
CA THR A 9 4.84 16.36 10.95
C THR A 9 5.58 17.67 10.68
N LYS A 10 5.94 17.92 9.41
CA LYS A 10 6.56 19.19 8.98
C LYS A 10 5.64 20.38 9.21
N GLU A 11 4.37 20.26 8.82
CA GLU A 11 3.39 21.34 8.95
C GLU A 11 3.09 21.70 10.43
N ARG A 12 2.98 20.72 11.32
CA ARG A 12 2.76 20.98 12.76
C ARG A 12 3.93 21.67 13.44
N VAL A 13 5.15 21.27 13.09
CA VAL A 13 6.34 21.94 13.62
C VAL A 13 6.43 23.35 13.02
N ALA A 14 6.02 23.53 11.76
CA ALA A 14 5.92 24.84 11.09
C ALA A 14 5.00 25.82 11.81
N SER A 15 3.85 25.37 12.31
CA SER A 15 2.90 26.23 13.02
C SER A 15 3.30 26.58 14.45
N THR A 16 4.22 25.81 15.08
CA THR A 16 4.52 25.94 16.52
C THR A 16 5.82 26.70 16.81
N ALA A 17 6.83 26.57 15.95
CA ALA A 17 8.14 27.18 16.16
C ALA A 17 8.81 27.44 14.81
N TRP A 18 9.80 28.34 14.71
CA TRP A 18 10.55 28.63 13.48
C TRP A 18 12.04 28.85 13.77
N TRP A 19 12.91 28.29 12.93
CA TRP A 19 14.37 28.48 12.99
C TRP A 19 15.05 28.24 11.62
N PRO A 20 16.28 28.75 11.41
CA PRO A 20 17.03 28.50 10.17
C PRO A 20 17.30 27.00 9.97
N LYS A 21 17.14 26.49 8.74
CA LYS A 21 17.35 25.07 8.37
C LYS A 21 16.40 24.05 9.01
N ARG A 22 15.30 24.50 9.63
CA ARG A 22 14.26 23.66 10.24
C ARG A 22 13.78 22.48 9.40
N GLU A 23 13.62 22.65 8.09
CA GLU A 23 13.13 21.58 7.20
C GLU A 23 14.13 20.45 7.06
N LYS A 24 15.43 20.80 6.96
CA LYS A 24 16.52 19.84 6.85
C LYS A 24 16.66 19.04 8.13
N GLU A 25 16.70 19.72 9.27
CA GLU A 25 16.82 19.08 10.59
C GLU A 25 15.60 18.19 10.89
N LEU A 26 14.40 18.63 10.53
CA LEU A 26 13.20 17.83 10.73
C LEU A 26 13.15 16.61 9.81
N SER A 27 13.59 16.75 8.56
CA SER A 27 13.75 15.60 7.65
C SER A 27 14.77 14.60 8.20
N GLU A 28 15.92 15.06 8.68
CA GLU A 28 16.94 14.21 9.31
C GLU A 28 16.40 13.51 10.58
N TYR A 29 15.65 14.22 11.41
CA TYR A 29 15.00 13.65 12.59
C TYR A 29 13.96 12.59 12.23
N ILE A 30 13.09 12.84 11.24
CA ILE A 30 12.07 11.88 10.82
C ILE A 30 12.74 10.63 10.20
N ASN A 31 13.84 10.81 9.48
CA ASN A 31 14.61 9.72 8.87
C ASN A 31 15.41 8.88 9.88
N THR A 32 15.88 9.48 10.98
CA THR A 32 16.64 8.77 12.03
C THR A 32 15.75 8.21 13.13
N CYS A 33 14.55 8.76 13.33
CA CYS A 33 13.64 8.34 14.40
C CYS A 33 13.00 6.97 14.13
N GLY A 34 13.38 5.96 14.91
CA GLY A 34 12.84 4.61 14.79
C GLY A 34 11.31 4.50 15.00
N ARG A 35 10.70 5.42 15.75
CA ARG A 35 9.23 5.47 15.91
C ARG A 35 8.55 5.97 14.64
N CYS A 36 9.06 7.05 14.05
CA CYS A 36 8.56 7.60 12.78
C CYS A 36 8.73 6.59 11.65
N GLN A 37 9.90 5.94 11.55
CA GLN A 37 10.17 4.93 10.52
C GLN A 37 9.27 3.69 10.64
N LYS A 38 8.90 3.29 11.86
CA LYS A 38 7.95 2.18 12.07
C LYS A 38 6.50 2.56 11.76
N ALA A 39 6.11 3.81 12.05
CA ALA A 39 4.76 4.31 11.76
C ALA A 39 4.55 4.62 10.27
N ASN A 40 5.57 5.16 9.60
CA ASN A 40 5.57 5.55 8.19
C ASN A 40 6.30 4.56 7.29
N ARG A 41 6.23 3.27 7.64
CA ARG A 41 6.74 2.21 6.76
C ARG A 41 6.14 2.40 5.37
N LYS A 42 6.98 2.46 4.35
CA LYS A 42 6.51 2.48 2.96
C LYS A 42 5.69 1.21 2.74
N ASN A 43 4.38 1.38 2.56
CA ASN A 43 3.44 0.27 2.34
C ASN A 43 3.60 -0.39 0.97
N TRP A 44 4.45 0.13 0.10
CA TRP A 44 4.66 -0.39 -1.24
C TRP A 44 6.08 -0.95 -1.35
N LYS A 45 6.18 -2.26 -1.62
CA LYS A 45 7.35 -2.78 -2.34
C LYS A 45 7.31 -2.19 -3.75
N LYS A 46 8.47 -1.95 -4.36
CA LYS A 46 8.52 -1.71 -5.81
C LYS A 46 7.74 -2.85 -6.47
N TYR A 47 6.73 -2.52 -7.28
CA TYR A 47 6.05 -3.52 -8.09
C TYR A 47 7.14 -4.29 -8.83
N GLY A 48 7.18 -5.61 -8.64
CA GLY A 48 8.08 -6.47 -9.41
C GLY A 48 7.75 -6.33 -10.89
N SER A 49 8.72 -6.60 -11.76
CA SER A 49 8.46 -6.69 -13.20
C SER A 49 7.33 -7.69 -13.43
N LEU A 50 6.27 -7.26 -14.10
CA LEU A 50 5.18 -8.13 -14.52
C LEU A 50 5.82 -9.27 -15.34
N GLN A 51 5.70 -10.51 -14.87
CA GLN A 51 6.19 -11.65 -15.63
C GLN A 51 5.34 -11.76 -16.90
N HIS A 52 6.00 -11.80 -18.06
CA HIS A 52 5.30 -12.00 -19.32
C HIS A 52 4.79 -13.44 -19.39
N ILE A 53 3.50 -13.61 -19.64
CA ILE A 53 2.90 -14.91 -19.94
C ILE A 53 2.95 -15.07 -21.45
N GLU A 54 3.55 -16.16 -21.92
CA GLU A 54 3.59 -16.46 -23.36
C GLU A 54 2.17 -16.71 -23.88
N GLU A 55 1.87 -16.15 -25.05
CA GLU A 55 0.57 -16.38 -25.71
C GLU A 55 0.46 -17.83 -26.18
N PRO A 56 -0.63 -18.55 -25.83
CA PRO A 56 -0.87 -19.88 -26.36
C PRO A 56 -1.11 -19.82 -27.88
N LYS A 57 -0.49 -20.73 -28.63
CA LYS A 57 -0.55 -20.84 -30.09
C LYS A 57 -1.69 -21.76 -30.54
N HIS A 58 -2.17 -22.64 -29.66
CA HIS A 58 -3.22 -23.61 -29.95
C HIS A 58 -4.37 -23.54 -28.94
N PRO A 59 -5.61 -23.91 -29.35
CA PRO A 59 -6.71 -24.05 -28.41
C PRO A 59 -6.35 -25.01 -27.27
N TRP A 60 -6.70 -24.64 -26.03
CA TRP A 60 -6.49 -25.43 -24.81
C TRP A 60 -5.03 -25.60 -24.34
N GLU A 61 -4.09 -24.85 -24.89
CA GLU A 61 -2.66 -24.94 -24.50
C GLU A 61 -2.39 -24.40 -23.09
N THR A 62 -3.12 -23.36 -22.68
CA THR A 62 -2.99 -22.75 -21.35
C THR A 62 -4.36 -22.66 -20.67
N ILE A 63 -4.47 -23.26 -19.47
CA ILE A 63 -5.67 -23.18 -18.61
C ILE A 63 -5.26 -22.54 -17.30
N ASN A 64 -5.79 -21.35 -17.00
CA ASN A 64 -5.62 -20.68 -15.72
C ASN A 64 -6.86 -20.93 -14.86
N MET A 65 -6.67 -21.29 -13.59
CA MET A 65 -7.75 -21.53 -12.63
C MET A 65 -7.48 -20.75 -11.35
N ASP A 66 -8.52 -20.15 -10.80
CA ASP A 66 -8.49 -19.47 -9.50
C ASP A 66 -9.64 -19.96 -8.61
N TRP A 67 -9.43 -19.90 -7.29
CA TRP A 67 -10.41 -20.31 -6.30
C TRP A 67 -11.10 -19.08 -5.73
N VAL A 68 -12.40 -18.94 -6.03
CA VAL A 68 -13.22 -17.94 -5.37
C VAL A 68 -13.61 -18.46 -3.99
N THR A 69 -13.18 -17.76 -2.95
CA THR A 69 -13.53 -18.06 -1.54
C THR A 69 -14.30 -16.91 -0.91
N GLY A 70 -15.07 -17.18 0.15
CA GLY A 70 -15.86 -16.15 0.83
C GLY A 70 -17.23 -15.86 0.22
N LEU A 71 -17.75 -16.75 -0.62
CA LEU A 71 -19.12 -16.66 -1.10
C LEU A 71 -20.10 -16.77 0.08
N VAL A 72 -21.13 -15.94 0.08
CA VAL A 72 -22.22 -16.03 1.06
C VAL A 72 -22.90 -17.40 0.95
N PRO A 73 -23.35 -18.02 2.05
CA PRO A 73 -24.10 -19.26 1.97
C PRO A 73 -25.32 -19.11 1.05
N GLY A 74 -25.44 -20.00 0.06
CA GLY A 74 -26.61 -20.05 -0.80
C GLY A 74 -27.85 -20.40 0.02
N GLY A 75 -28.79 -19.45 0.13
CA GLY A 75 -30.12 -19.67 0.70
C GLY A 75 -31.14 -20.05 -0.39
N LYS A 76 -32.34 -20.48 0.02
CA LYS A 76 -33.44 -20.91 -0.88
C LYS A 76 -33.90 -19.87 -1.92
N GLU A 77 -33.39 -18.63 -1.85
CA GLU A 77 -33.71 -17.55 -2.79
C GLU A 77 -32.49 -17.03 -3.57
N ASN A 78 -31.30 -17.57 -3.35
CA ASN A 78 -30.06 -17.03 -3.95
C ASN A 78 -29.65 -17.88 -5.16
N TYR A 79 -30.39 -17.73 -6.25
CA TYR A 79 -30.19 -18.56 -7.45
C TYR A 79 -29.04 -18.12 -8.33
N ASN A 80 -28.54 -16.89 -8.21
CA ASN A 80 -27.38 -16.44 -8.99
C ASN A 80 -26.64 -15.37 -8.19
N THR A 81 -25.47 -15.70 -7.67
CA THR A 81 -24.49 -14.68 -7.27
C THR A 81 -23.25 -14.97 -8.09
N CYS A 82 -23.05 -14.18 -9.14
CA CYS A 82 -21.78 -14.05 -9.83
C CYS A 82 -20.78 -13.31 -8.95
#